data_AF-A0A918RUH5-F1
#
_entry.id   AF-A0A918RUH5-F1
#
_cell.length_a   1.000
_cell.length_b   1.000
_cell.length_c   1.000
_cell.angle_alpha   90.00
_cell.angle_beta   90.00
_cell.angle_gamma   90.00
#
_symmetry.space_group_name_H-M   'P 1'
#
loop_
_entity.id
_entity.type
_entity.pdbx_description
1 polymer ?
#
loop_
_entity_poly.entity_id
_entity_poly.type
_entity_poly.pdbx_seq_one_letter_code
_entity_poly.pdbx_strand_id
1 'polypeptide(L)' 'MAGEQKARSKAEQAKGKVKEAAGRAMDDESMVAEGRAEQSKGDVRQAKEKAKDAFKH' A
#
# COMPACT_ATOMS: atom_id res chain seq x y z
N MET A 1 3.60 -9.08 17.74
CA MET A 1 2.69 -9.08 16.56
C MET A 1 2.37 -7.69 15.96
N ALA A 2 2.83 -6.56 16.53
CA ALA A 2 2.61 -5.22 15.94
C ALA A 2 3.73 -4.74 15.00
N GLY A 3 4.98 -5.20 15.21
CA GLY A 3 6.12 -4.85 14.35
C GLY A 3 6.00 -5.44 12.94
N GLU A 4 5.49 -6.67 12.85
CA GLU A 4 5.37 -7.39 11.59
C GLU A 4 4.29 -6.80 10.68
N GLN A 5 3.15 -6.34 11.22
CA GLN A 5 2.09 -5.67 10.45
C GLN A 5 2.53 -4.31 9.91
N LYS A 6 3.29 -3.54 10.71
CA LYS A 6 3.90 -2.28 10.26
C LYS A 6 4.97 -2.52 9.19
N ALA A 7 5.79 -3.56 9.35
CA ALA A 7 6.78 -3.95 8.36
C ALA A 7 6.12 -4.39 7.05
N ARG A 8 5.04 -5.19 7.13
CA ARG A 8 4.28 -5.64 5.96
C ARG A 8 3.64 -4.50 5.21
N SER A 9 3.03 -3.55 5.92
CA SER A 9 2.44 -2.34 5.31
C SER A 9 3.49 -1.50 4.58
N LYS A 10 4.68 -1.33 5.18
CA LYS A 10 5.80 -0.63 4.54
C LYS A 10 6.35 -1.40 3.33
N ALA A 11 6.42 -2.72 3.41
CA ALA A 11 6.86 -3.58 2.32
C ALA A 11 5.88 -3.53 1.14
N GLU A 12 4.57 -3.56 1.40
CA GLU A 12 3.53 -3.40 0.37
C GLU A 12 3.61 -2.01 -0.30
N GLN A 13 3.82 -0.94 0.46
CA GLN A 13 4.04 0.39 -0.12
C GLN A 13 5.32 0.47 -0.97
N ALA A 14 6.42 -0.16 -0.50
CA ALA A 14 7.65 -0.22 -1.27
C ALA A 14 7.45 -0.99 -2.59
N LYS A 15 6.75 -2.13 -2.53
CA LYS A 15 6.41 -2.95 -3.70
C LYS A 15 5.53 -2.19 -4.70
N GLY A 16 4.53 -1.45 -4.23
CA GLY A 16 3.67 -0.60 -5.07
C GLY A 16 4.45 0.49 -5.79
N LYS A 17 5.38 1.17 -5.09
CA LYS A 17 6.29 2.15 -5.71
C LYS A 17 7.23 1.54 -6.74
N VAL A 18 7.73 0.33 -6.47
CA VAL A 18 8.58 -0.40 -7.42
C VAL A 18 7.78 -0.78 -8.66
N LYS A 19 6.53 -1.27 -8.53
CA LYS A 19 5.64 -1.52 -9.66
C LYS A 19 5.34 -0.24 -10.46
N GLU A 20 5.09 0.87 -9.79
CA GLU A 20 4.85 2.16 -10.47
C GLU A 20 6.09 2.62 -11.26
N ALA A 21 7.28 2.54 -10.65
CA ALA A 21 8.53 2.93 -11.29
C ALA A 21 8.90 1.99 -12.46
N ALA A 22 8.75 0.68 -12.26
CA ALA A 22 8.99 -0.31 -13.29
C ALA A 22 8.00 -0.17 -14.46
N GLY A 23 6.71 0.02 -14.16
CA GLY A 23 5.68 0.26 -15.16
C GLY A 23 5.95 1.52 -15.96
N ARG A 24 6.35 2.63 -15.33
CA ARG A 24 6.76 3.84 -16.06
C ARG A 24 8.00 3.64 -16.91
N ALA A 25 8.97 2.85 -16.43
CA ALA A 25 10.20 2.58 -17.18
C ALA A 25 9.95 1.66 -18.38
N MET A 26 8.95 0.77 -18.30
CA MET A 26 8.57 -0.17 -19.36
C MET A 26 7.39 0.34 -20.22
N ASP A 27 6.89 1.55 -19.97
CA ASP A 27 5.68 2.12 -20.60
C ASP A 27 4.43 1.22 -20.43
N ASP A 28 4.36 0.49 -19.32
CA ASP A 28 3.26 -0.40 -18.96
C ASP A 28 2.29 0.29 -17.99
N GLU A 29 1.24 0.88 -18.56
CA GLU A 29 0.18 1.56 -17.80
C GLU A 29 -0.55 0.63 -16.82
N SER A 30 -0.63 -0.67 -17.10
CA SER A 30 -1.31 -1.64 -16.23
C SER A 30 -0.51 -1.85 -14.94
N MET A 31 0.82 -1.96 -15.07
CA MET A 31 1.73 -2.10 -13.93
C MET A 31 1.76 -0.84 -13.06
N VAL A 32 1.69 0.35 -13.69
CA VAL A 32 1.53 1.64 -12.99
C VAL A 32 0.21 1.70 -12.23
N ALA A 33 -0.90 1.31 -12.88
CA ALA A 33 -2.22 1.29 -12.28
C ALA A 33 -2.31 0.31 -11.10
N GLU A 34 -1.73 -0.88 -11.21
CA GLU A 34 -1.63 -1.85 -10.12
C GLU A 34 -0.85 -1.29 -8.92
N GLY A 35 0.30 -0.66 -9.16
CA GLY A 35 1.11 -0.04 -8.12
C GLY A 35 0.34 1.02 -7.33
N ARG A 36 -0.37 1.91 -8.03
CA ARG A 36 -1.23 2.94 -7.44
C ARG A 36 -2.43 2.35 -6.68
N ALA A 37 -3.03 1.30 -7.23
CA ALA A 37 -4.16 0.62 -6.61
C ALA A 37 -3.74 -0.07 -5.30
N GLU A 38 -2.59 -0.75 -5.28
CA GLU A 38 -2.02 -1.35 -4.05
C GLU A 38 -1.72 -0.29 -2.98
N GLN A 39 -1.12 0.84 -3.35
CA GLN A 39 -0.87 1.94 -2.40
C GLN A 39 -2.16 2.47 -1.80
N SER A 40 -3.14 2.82 -2.65
CA SER A 40 -4.42 3.38 -2.21
C SER A 40 -5.18 2.41 -1.30
N LYS A 41 -5.15 1.11 -1.62
CA LYS A 41 -5.79 0.06 -0.82
C LYS A 41 -5.10 -0.09 0.54
N GLY A 42 -3.78 0.03 0.59
CA GLY A 42 -2.99 0.04 1.81
C GLY A 42 -3.35 1.22 2.72
N ASP A 43 -3.39 2.44 2.18
CA ASP A 43 -3.75 3.65 2.93
C ASP A 43 -5.18 3.58 3.47
N VAL A 44 -6.13 3.12 2.66
CA VAL A 44 -7.52 2.90 3.09
C VAL A 44 -7.58 1.89 4.22
N ARG A 45 -6.84 0.77 4.13
CA ARG A 45 -6.84 -0.27 5.17
C ARG A 45 -6.28 0.27 6.48
N GLN A 46 -5.18 1.03 6.40
CA GLN A 46 -4.54 1.62 7.56
C GLN A 46 -5.41 2.69 8.23
N ALA A 47 -6.09 3.52 7.43
CA ALA A 47 -7.08 4.50 7.91
C ALA A 47 -8.27 3.80 8.58
N LYS A 48 -8.77 2.71 7.97
CA LYS A 48 -9.89 1.93 8.51
C LYS A 48 -9.53 1.24 9.84
N GLU A 49 -8.32 0.72 9.96
CA GLU A 49 -7.82 0.15 11.21
C GLU A 49 -7.65 1.22 12.28
N LYS A 50 -7.05 2.37 11.96
CA LYS A 50 -6.97 3.51 12.90
C LYS A 50 -8.33 3.99 13.36
N ALA A 51 -9.30 4.10 12.44
CA ALA A 51 -10.66 4.51 12.77
C ALA A 51 -11.36 3.50 13.69
N LYS A 52 -11.19 2.19 13.42
CA LYS A 52 -11.70 1.13 14.30
C LYS A 52 -11.06 1.14 15.68
N ASP A 53 -9.75 1.36 15.76
CA ASP A 53 -9.02 1.43 17.02
C ASP A 53 -9.50 2.63 17.87
N ALA A 54 -9.69 3.78 17.23
CA ALA A 54 -10.22 4.99 17.87
C ALA A 54 -11.69 4.83 18.33
N PHE A 55 -12.51 4.08 17.59
CA PHE A 55 -13.92 3.81 17.96
C PHE A 55 -14.10 2.68 18.97
N LYS A 56 -13.06 1.88 19.22
CA LYS A 56 -13.11 0.77 20.18
C LYS A 56 -12.69 1.21 21.60
N HIS A 57 -12.42 2.51 21.81
CA HIS A 57 -12.14 3.07 23.12
C HIS A 57 -13.41 3.53 23.83
#